data_AF-A0A4V3JY74-F1
#
_entry.id   AF-A0A4V3JY74-F1
#
_cell.length_a   1.000
_cell.length_b   1.000
_cell.length_c   1.000
_cell.angle_alpha   90.00
_cell.angle_beta   90.00
_cell.angle_gamma   90.00
#
_symmetry.space_group_name_H-M   'P 1'
#
loop_
_entity.id
_entity.type
_entity.pdbx_description
1 polymer ?
#
loop_
_entity_poly.entity_id
_entity_poly.type
_entity_poly.pdbx_seq_one_letter_code
_entity_poly.pdbx_strand_id
1 'polypeptide(L)'
;MIRLTDFENQLMETFSLSDRDARRLERVIADLSIIVGMEAVEIFDFLRFGVEQELEDLKADYNWEKFRIKIQKKLKKQNHIDL
;
A
#
# COMPACT_ATOMS: atom_id res chain seq x y z
N MET A 1 16.80 -7.83 17.01
CA MET A 1 16.23 -7.56 15.67
C MET A 1 14.94 -8.35 15.57
N ILE A 2 13.78 -7.69 15.52
CA ILE A 2 12.50 -8.38 15.33
C ILE A 2 12.45 -8.78 13.85
N ARG A 3 12.25 -10.07 13.55
CA ARG A 3 12.14 -10.57 12.17
C ARG A 3 10.89 -10.00 11.49
N LEU A 4 10.97 -9.75 10.18
CA LEU A 4 9.81 -9.39 9.37
C LEU A 4 8.87 -10.60 9.23
N THR A 5 7.57 -10.33 9.11
CA THR A 5 6.58 -11.34 8.73
C THR A 5 6.73 -11.73 7.25
N ASP A 6 6.12 -12.84 6.83
CA ASP A 6 6.17 -13.28 5.43
C ASP A 6 5.57 -12.22 4.49
N PHE A 7 4.49 -11.56 4.91
CA PHE A 7 3.89 -10.48 4.14
C PHE A 7 4.79 -9.24 4.07
N GLU A 8 5.43 -8.86 5.17
CA GLU A 8 6.41 -7.77 5.17
C GLU A 8 7.62 -8.05 4.28
N ASN A 9 8.12 -9.29 4.26
CA ASN A 9 9.19 -9.70 3.34
C ASN A 9 8.73 -9.58 1.88
N GLN A 10 7.50 -10.02 1.58
CA GLN A 10 6.93 -9.90 0.24
C GLN A 10 6.80 -8.43 -0.20
N LEU A 11 6.37 -7.53 0.69
CA LEU A 11 6.31 -6.09 0.42
C LEU A 11 7.71 -5.52 0.17
N MET A 12 8.68 -5.92 0.98
CA MET A 12 10.05 -5.48 0.87
C MET A 12 10.65 -5.83 -0.49
N GLU A 13 10.49 -7.07 -0.94
CA GLU A 13 11.00 -7.56 -2.22
C GLU A 13 10.25 -6.92 -3.40
N THR A 14 8.92 -6.85 -3.33
CA THR A 14 8.08 -6.34 -4.42
C THR A 14 8.31 -4.86 -4.69
N PHE A 15 8.46 -4.06 -3.64
CA PHE A 15 8.56 -2.60 -3.73
C PHE A 15 9.97 -2.06 -3.48
N SER A 16 10.97 -2.94 -3.31
CA SER A 16 12.37 -2.59 -2.99
C SER A 16 12.47 -1.66 -1.78
N LEU A 17 11.79 -2.02 -0.68
CA LEU A 17 11.69 -1.21 0.54
C LEU A 17 12.79 -1.54 1.56
N SER A 18 12.98 -0.66 2.54
CA SER A 18 13.67 -1.01 3.78
C SER A 18 12.74 -1.78 4.73
N ASP A 19 13.27 -2.51 5.71
CA ASP A 19 12.48 -3.15 6.78
C ASP A 19 11.46 -2.18 7.42
N ARG A 20 11.88 -0.92 7.64
CA ARG A 20 11.05 0.12 8.23
C ARG A 20 9.87 0.46 7.34
N ASP A 21 10.13 0.62 6.04
CA ASP A 21 9.12 1.03 5.08
C ASP A 21 8.19 -0.13 4.73
N ALA A 22 8.68 -1.38 4.73
CA ALA A 22 7.85 -2.57 4.59
C ALA A 22 6.79 -2.66 5.71
N ARG A 23 7.20 -2.46 6.98
CA ARG A 23 6.28 -2.37 8.14
C ARG A 23 5.33 -1.19 8.08
N ARG A 24 5.70 -0.14 7.35
CA ARG A 24 4.87 1.05 7.21
C ARG A 24 3.83 0.84 6.12
N LEU A 25 4.23 0.20 5.03
CA LEU A 25 3.35 -0.18 3.95
C LEU A 25 2.35 -1.25 4.41
N GLU A 26 2.76 -2.24 5.21
CA GLU A 26 1.87 -3.24 5.81
C GLU A 26 0.75 -2.55 6.62
N ARG A 27 1.10 -1.60 7.49
CA ARG A 27 0.11 -0.79 8.23
C ARG A 27 -0.80 0.03 7.33
N VAL A 28 -0.26 0.61 6.25
CA VAL A 28 -1.08 1.33 5.25
C VAL A 28 -2.08 0.38 4.58
N ILE A 29 -1.66 -0.83 4.22
CA ILE A 29 -2.53 -1.84 3.61
C ILE A 29 -3.62 -2.27 4.60
N ALA A 30 -3.26 -2.50 5.86
CA ALA A 30 -4.22 -2.84 6.91
C ALA A 30 -5.26 -1.72 7.14
N ASP A 31 -4.81 -0.46 7.20
CA ASP A 31 -5.70 0.71 7.29
C ASP A 31 -6.65 0.77 6.09
N LEU A 32 -6.11 0.61 4.88
CA LEU A 32 -6.89 0.65 3.64
C LEU A 32 -7.93 -0.48 3.62
N SER A 33 -7.54 -1.69 4.01
CA SER A 33 -8.42 -2.87 4.06
C SER A 33 -9.70 -2.59 4.84
N ILE A 34 -9.56 -2.01 6.05
CA ILE A 34 -10.69 -1.61 6.90
C ILE A 34 -11.53 -0.50 6.24
N ILE A 35 -10.88 0.49 5.63
CA ILE A 35 -11.54 1.69 5.10
C ILE A 35 -12.31 1.43 3.80
N VAL A 36 -11.78 0.57 2.93
CA VAL A 36 -12.38 0.27 1.61
C VAL A 36 -13.14 -1.05 1.60
N GLY A 37 -13.02 -1.87 2.66
CA GLY A 37 -13.68 -3.16 2.76
C GLY A 37 -13.11 -4.20 1.80
N MET A 38 -11.80 -4.16 1.55
CA MET A 38 -11.08 -5.07 0.65
C MET A 38 -10.06 -5.88 1.46
N GLU A 39 -9.74 -7.09 0.99
CA GLU A 39 -8.71 -7.91 1.63
C GLU A 39 -7.32 -7.30 1.39
N ALA A 40 -6.41 -7.51 2.34
CA ALA A 40 -5.04 -6.99 2.25
C ALA A 40 -4.31 -7.45 0.99
N VAL A 41 -4.61 -8.66 0.52
CA VAL A 41 -4.03 -9.23 -0.72
C VAL A 41 -4.52 -8.50 -1.97
N GLU A 42 -5.79 -8.09 -2.02
CA GLU A 42 -6.36 -7.35 -3.15
C GLU A 42 -5.74 -5.96 -3.25
N ILE A 43 -5.54 -5.31 -2.10
CA ILE A 43 -4.85 -4.02 -2.02
C ILE A 43 -3.39 -4.19 -2.42
N PHE A 44 -2.71 -5.24 -1.96
CA PHE A 44 -1.35 -5.55 -2.37
C PHE A 44 -1.24 -5.69 -3.90
N ASP A 45 -2.13 -6.46 -4.53
CA ASP A 45 -2.16 -6.63 -5.98
C ASP A 45 -2.44 -5.31 -6.71
N PHE A 46 -3.35 -4.49 -6.19
CA PHE A 46 -3.57 -3.13 -6.69
C PHE A 46 -2.29 -2.28 -6.62
N LEU A 47 -1.54 -2.33 -5.52
CA LEU A 47 -0.31 -1.56 -5.35
C LEU A 47 0.80 -1.98 -6.34
N ARG A 48 0.78 -3.22 -6.86
CA ARG A 48 1.80 -3.67 -7.81
C ARG A 48 1.76 -2.93 -9.15
N PHE A 49 0.59 -2.45 -9.56
CA PHE A 49 0.38 -1.89 -10.90
C PHE A 49 -0.35 -0.54 -10.92
N GLY A 50 -1.10 -0.21 -9.85
CA GLY A 50 -2.02 0.94 -9.83
C GLY A 50 -1.44 2.24 -9.27
N VAL A 51 -0.20 2.24 -8.77
CA VAL A 51 0.31 3.29 -7.87
C VAL A 51 1.76 3.74 -8.09
N GLU A 52 2.33 3.49 -9.27
CA GLU A 52 3.73 3.83 -9.56
C GLU A 52 4.05 5.30 -9.25
N GLN A 53 3.21 6.23 -9.73
CA GLN A 53 3.38 7.66 -9.46
C GLN A 53 3.30 7.98 -7.96
N GLU A 54 2.42 7.34 -7.20
CA GLU A 54 2.31 7.55 -5.76
C GLU A 54 3.52 6.99 -5.00
N LEU A 55 4.11 5.90 -5.46
CA LEU A 55 5.35 5.38 -4.91
C LEU A 55 6.53 6.32 -5.19
N GLU A 56 6.58 6.92 -6.39
CA GLU A 56 7.57 7.96 -6.71
C GLU A 56 7.40 9.21 -5.84
N ASP A 57 6.16 9.71 -5.72
CA ASP A 57 5.83 10.84 -4.86
C ASP A 57 6.23 10.56 -3.40
N LEU A 58 5.95 9.35 -2.91
CA LEU A 58 6.30 8.92 -1.56
C LEU A 58 7.82 8.88 -1.35
N LYS A 59 8.60 8.48 -2.36
CA LYS A 59 10.07 8.54 -2.29
C LYS A 59 10.57 9.99 -2.21
N ALA A 60 9.88 10.92 -2.85
CA ALA A 60 10.27 12.33 -2.89
C ALA A 60 9.89 13.09 -1.60
N ASP A 61 8.68 12.90 -1.08
CA ASP A 61 8.14 13.66 0.05
C ASP A 61 8.06 12.89 1.38
N TYR A 62 8.28 11.57 1.36
CA TYR A 62 8.17 10.64 2.49
C TYR A 62 6.86 10.77 3.29
N ASN A 63 5.78 11.22 2.64
CA ASN A 63 4.49 11.48 3.27
C ASN A 63 3.52 10.30 3.11
N TRP A 64 3.60 9.38 4.07
CA TRP A 64 2.78 8.17 4.11
C TRP A 64 1.27 8.41 4.25
N GLU A 65 0.87 9.50 4.91
CA GLU A 65 -0.55 9.85 5.05
C GLU A 65 -1.13 10.30 3.71
N LYS A 66 -0.40 11.17 3.00
CA LYS A 66 -0.77 11.59 1.64
C LYS A 66 -0.82 10.40 0.69
N PHE A 67 0.16 9.50 0.76
CA PHE A 67 0.16 8.24 0.00
C PHE A 67 -1.12 7.43 0.26
N ARG A 68 -1.42 7.10 1.53
CA ARG A 68 -2.63 6.37 1.92
C ARG A 68 -3.91 7.02 1.36
N ILE A 69 -4.06 8.33 1.51
CA ILE A 69 -5.24 9.07 1.04
C ILE A 69 -5.38 8.96 -0.50
N LYS A 70 -4.28 9.02 -1.24
CA LYS A 70 -4.31 8.84 -2.71
C LYS A 70 -4.74 7.43 -3.08
N ILE A 71 -4.17 6.41 -2.44
CA ILE A 71 -4.52 5.01 -2.70
C ILE A 71 -5.99 4.74 -2.40
N GLN A 72 -6.47 5.20 -1.24
CA GLN A 72 -7.88 5.10 -0.85
C GLN A 72 -8.82 5.69 -1.92
N LYS A 73 -8.49 6.88 -2.46
CA LYS A 73 -9.29 7.52 -3.51
C LYS A 73 -9.31 6.70 -4.81
N LYS A 74 -8.20 6.06 -5.17
CA LYS A 74 -8.14 5.20 -6.37
C LYS A 74 -8.95 3.92 -6.18
N LEU A 75 -8.79 3.23 -5.06
CA LEU A 75 -9.54 2.01 -4.73
C LEU A 75 -11.06 2.27 -4.71
N LYS A 76 -11.51 3.36 -4.08
CA LYS A 76 -12.94 3.73 -4.06
C LYS A 76 -13.50 4.08 -5.43
N LYS A 77 -12.69 4.62 -6.34
CA LYS A 77 -13.12 4.89 -7.72
C LYS A 77 -13.29 3.60 -8.52
N GLN A 78 -12.39 2.63 -8.35
CA GLN A 78 -12.55 1.30 -8.96
C GLN A 78 -13.86 0.63 -8.52
N ASN A 79 -14.14 0.63 -7.21
CA ASN A 79 -15.39 0.05 -6.69
C ASN A 79 -16.67 0.75 -7.18
N HIS A 80 -16.58 1.97 -7.70
CA HIS A 80 -17.74 2.71 -8.22
C HIS A 80 -17.99 2.51 -9.71
N ILE A 81 -17.07 1.90 -10.46
CA ILE A 81 -17.21 1.70 -11.91
C ILE A 81 -17.97 0.40 -12.23
N ASP A 82 -18.09 -0.51 -11.25
CA ASP A 82 -18.77 -1.81 -11.41
C ASP A 82 -20.24 -1.83 -10.92
N LEU A 83 -20.92 -0.67 -10.88
CA LEU A 83 -22.37 -0.56 -10.59
C LEU A 83 -23.15 0.13 -11.72
#